data_AF-A0A2Z4MKL4-F1
#
_entry.id   AF-A0A2Z4MKL4-F1
#
_cell.length_a   1.000
_cell.length_b   1.000
_cell.length_c   1.000
_cell.angle_alpha   90.00
_cell.angle_beta   90.00
_cell.angle_gamma   90.00
#
_symmetry.space_group_name_H-M   'P 1'
#
loop_
_entity.id
_entity.type
_entity.pdbx_description
1 polymer ?
#
loop_
_entity_poly.entity_id
_entity_poly.type
_entity_poly.pdbx_seq_one_letter_code
_entity_poly.pdbx_strand_id
1 'polypeptide(L)'
;MQDHIRKHIQHPLEIHFDQPTKPYGCFSNFSSHPIELEGERWTTAEHYLQAKKVSGTVHEEEIIRKALQAKVEQCPIIREILLSTGDAVLIDRTSNGQNSLGKSWMEIRESLEEYQPHFYLPPWIVFPEEHPYSLFWRMGFGEDYVMHYWPWLEEMSEDSRKEYDAYFPVPKEWQFEDLDEEEE
;
A
#
# COMPACT_ATOMS: atom_id res chain seq x y z
N MET A 1 -0.35 -5.64 -11.88
CA MET A 1 -1.47 -6.50 -12.33
C MET A 1 -1.10 -7.09 -13.69
N GLN A 2 -1.62 -8.26 -14.10
CA GLN A 2 -1.33 -8.81 -15.43
C GLN A 2 -1.56 -7.79 -16.56
N ASP A 3 -0.64 -7.72 -17.53
CA ASP A 3 -0.66 -6.69 -18.57
C ASP A 3 -1.95 -6.68 -19.40
N HIS A 4 -2.53 -7.85 -19.66
CA HIS A 4 -3.79 -7.94 -20.39
C HIS A 4 -4.94 -7.40 -19.56
N ILE A 5 -5.00 -7.66 -18.25
CA ILE A 5 -6.02 -7.08 -17.37
C ILE A 5 -5.84 -5.56 -17.27
N ARG A 6 -4.60 -5.09 -17.09
CA ARG A 6 -4.27 -3.66 -16.91
C ARG A 6 -4.81 -2.80 -18.05
N LYS A 7 -4.77 -3.28 -19.30
CA LYS A 7 -5.25 -2.55 -20.48
C LYS A 7 -6.75 -2.22 -20.44
N HIS A 8 -7.52 -2.96 -19.65
CA HIS A 8 -8.96 -2.81 -19.55
C HIS A 8 -9.38 -2.01 -18.31
N ILE A 9 -8.46 -1.78 -17.36
CA ILE A 9 -8.74 -1.02 -16.14
C ILE A 9 -8.44 0.45 -16.38
N GLN A 10 -9.47 1.29 -16.28
CA GLN A 10 -9.35 2.75 -16.44
C GLN A 10 -9.06 3.49 -15.13
N HIS A 11 -9.20 2.80 -13.99
CA HIS A 11 -9.00 3.40 -12.68
C HIS A 11 -7.51 3.60 -12.39
N PRO A 12 -7.12 4.78 -11.87
CA PRO A 12 -5.75 4.99 -11.45
C PRO A 12 -5.43 4.09 -10.26
N LEU A 13 -4.29 3.41 -10.32
CA LEU A 13 -3.76 2.62 -9.20
C LEU A 13 -3.03 3.59 -8.26
N GLU A 14 -3.76 4.25 -7.38
CA GLU A 14 -3.22 5.25 -6.46
C GLU A 14 -3.55 4.91 -5.01
N ILE A 15 -2.52 4.94 -4.16
CA ILE A 15 -2.66 4.85 -2.71
C ILE A 15 -2.25 6.18 -2.12
N HIS A 16 -3.21 6.82 -1.46
CA HIS A 16 -3.01 8.12 -0.82
C HIS A 16 -2.79 7.90 0.68
N PHE A 17 -1.71 8.42 1.22
CA PHE A 17 -1.44 8.39 2.66
C PHE A 17 -1.19 9.81 3.18
N ASP A 18 -1.67 10.09 4.38
CA ASP A 18 -1.65 11.44 4.97
C ASP A 18 -1.41 11.42 6.48
N GLN A 19 -2.03 10.49 7.21
CA GLN A 19 -1.94 10.44 8.66
C GLN A 19 -1.45 9.08 9.13
N PRO A 20 -0.63 9.03 10.21
CA PRO A 20 -0.08 7.77 10.71
C PRO A 20 -1.15 6.81 11.26
N THR A 21 -2.36 7.30 11.53
CA THR A 21 -3.49 6.51 12.05
C THR A 21 -4.46 6.02 10.97
N LYS A 22 -4.27 6.45 9.72
CA LYS A 22 -5.10 6.03 8.59
C LYS A 22 -4.45 4.85 7.85
N PRO A 23 -5.18 4.14 6.98
CA PRO A 23 -4.60 3.07 6.19
C PRO A 23 -3.40 3.54 5.38
N TYR A 24 -2.37 2.72 5.29
CA TYR A 24 -1.05 3.05 4.75
C TYR A 24 -0.35 4.23 5.45
N GLY A 25 -0.85 4.64 6.62
CA GLY A 25 -0.25 5.65 7.49
C GLY A 25 1.13 5.25 8.00
N CYS A 26 1.45 3.96 7.95
CA CYS A 26 2.78 3.43 8.18
C CYS A 26 3.84 4.04 7.25
N PHE A 27 3.49 4.62 6.09
CA PHE A 27 4.44 5.31 5.21
C PHE A 27 4.72 6.76 5.60
N SER A 28 3.93 7.35 6.50
CA SER A 28 4.17 8.68 7.02
C SER A 28 5.48 8.75 7.83
N ASN A 29 6.20 9.87 7.73
CA ASN A 29 7.37 10.15 8.58
C ASN A 29 7.02 10.22 10.08
N PHE A 30 5.75 10.47 10.39
CA PHE A 30 5.22 10.56 11.75
C PHE A 30 4.73 9.22 12.31
N SER A 31 4.78 8.13 11.53
CA SER A 31 4.36 6.81 12.01
C SER A 31 5.26 6.36 13.18
N SER A 32 4.67 5.72 14.19
CA SER A 32 5.39 5.26 15.40
C SER A 32 6.17 3.96 15.17
N HIS A 33 7.12 4.01 14.23
CA HIS A 33 8.02 2.92 13.90
C HIS A 33 9.45 3.38 14.17
N PRO A 34 10.03 2.99 15.33
CA PRO A 34 11.38 3.42 15.69
C PRO A 34 12.42 2.93 14.69
N ILE A 35 13.41 3.77 14.42
CA ILE A 35 14.55 3.44 13.56
C ILE A 35 15.85 3.73 14.29
N GLU A 36 16.84 2.87 14.11
CA GLU A 36 18.20 3.05 14.59
C GLU A 36 19.08 3.54 13.44
N LEU A 37 19.66 4.72 13.61
CA LEU A 37 20.51 5.36 12.62
C LEU A 37 21.66 6.08 13.32
N GLU A 38 22.87 5.83 12.82
CA GLU A 38 24.10 6.48 13.31
C GLU A 38 24.37 6.24 14.82
N GLY A 39 23.96 5.07 15.32
CA GLY A 39 24.13 4.70 16.72
C GLY A 39 23.10 5.30 17.68
N GLU A 40 22.12 6.04 17.16
CA GLU A 40 21.00 6.60 17.93
C GLU A 40 19.67 5.97 17.52
N ARG A 41 18.78 5.80 18.50
CA ARG A 41 17.42 5.31 18.30
C ARG A 41 16.43 6.46 18.22
N TRP A 42 15.75 6.58 17.10
CA TRP A 42 14.75 7.61 16.81
C TRP A 42 13.35 7.03 16.93
N THR A 43 12.44 7.74 17.59
CA THR A 43 11.05 7.29 17.79
C THR A 43 10.24 7.28 16.49
N THR A 44 10.54 8.22 15.58
CA THR A 44 9.96 8.28 14.23
C THR A 44 11.01 8.79 13.25
N ALA A 45 10.79 8.54 11.95
CA ALA A 45 11.64 9.09 10.89
C ALA A 45 11.68 10.63 10.95
N GLU A 46 10.56 11.29 11.25
CA GLU A 46 10.51 12.76 11.38
C GLU A 46 11.52 13.30 12.40
N HIS A 47 11.69 12.65 13.56
CA HIS A 47 12.66 13.11 14.56
C HIS A 47 14.09 13.10 14.01
N TYR A 48 14.45 12.06 13.25
CA TYR A 48 15.73 11.98 12.56
C TYR A 48 15.85 13.09 11.50
N LEU A 49 14.83 13.31 10.67
CA LEU A 49 14.82 14.36 9.64
C LEU A 49 15.03 15.75 10.26
N GLN A 50 14.32 16.06 11.34
CA GLN A 50 14.43 17.35 12.03
C GLN A 50 15.84 17.57 12.60
N ALA A 51 16.42 16.55 13.23
CA ALA A 51 17.80 16.62 13.75
C ALA A 51 18.83 16.89 12.65
N LYS A 52 18.65 16.26 11.47
CA LYS A 52 19.56 16.46 10.33
C LYS A 52 19.35 17.78 9.59
N LYS A 53 18.12 18.31 9.53
CA LYS A 53 17.82 19.63 8.94
C LYS A 53 18.60 20.77 9.58
N VAL A 54 18.86 20.70 10.90
CA VAL A 54 19.63 21.72 11.64
C VAL A 54 21.12 21.75 11.22
N SER A 55 21.64 20.67 10.63
CA SER A 55 23.06 20.53 10.31
C SER A 55 23.50 21.20 8.99
N GLY A 56 22.59 21.87 8.27
CA GLY A 56 22.93 22.62 7.04
C GLY A 56 23.35 21.76 5.84
N THR A 57 23.11 20.44 5.87
CA THR A 57 23.43 19.50 4.80
C THR A 57 22.46 19.64 3.61
N VAL A 58 23.02 19.72 2.40
CA VAL A 58 22.34 20.12 1.15
C VAL A 58 21.48 19.01 0.50
N HIS A 59 21.40 17.80 1.09
CA HIS A 59 20.74 16.66 0.44
C HIS A 59 19.57 16.12 1.28
N GLU A 60 18.45 16.86 1.34
CA GLU A 60 17.24 16.45 2.07
C GLU A 60 16.69 15.09 1.58
N GLU A 61 16.70 14.86 0.26
CA GLU A 61 16.24 13.61 -0.36
C GLU A 61 17.05 12.40 0.11
N GLU A 62 18.38 12.54 0.23
CA GLU A 62 19.26 11.47 0.68
C GLU A 62 19.02 11.12 2.16
N ILE A 63 18.77 12.15 2.99
CA ILE A 63 18.45 11.97 4.40
C ILE A 63 17.11 11.24 4.55
N ILE A 64 16.10 11.63 3.76
CA ILE A 64 14.80 10.95 3.70
C ILE A 64 14.99 9.50 3.28
N ARG A 65 15.64 9.26 2.14
CA ARG A 65 15.90 7.92 1.61
C ARG A 65 16.56 7.02 2.64
N LYS A 66 17.59 7.51 3.36
CA LYS A 66 18.27 6.78 4.43
C LYS A 66 17.32 6.42 5.59
N ALA A 67 16.44 7.33 5.99
CA ALA A 67 15.44 7.07 7.04
C ALA A 67 14.41 6.01 6.63
N LEU A 68 13.92 6.09 5.38
CA LEU A 68 12.95 5.12 4.86
C LEU A 68 13.57 3.74 4.65
N GLN A 69 14.82 3.67 4.18
CA GLN A 69 15.55 2.40 4.07
C GLN A 69 15.72 1.73 5.42
N ALA A 70 16.17 2.47 6.43
CA ALA A 70 16.28 1.93 7.79
C ALA A 70 14.93 1.39 8.30
N LYS A 71 13.83 2.08 7.97
CA LYS A 71 12.49 1.65 8.33
C LYS A 71 12.08 0.33 7.65
N VAL A 72 12.41 0.15 6.36
CA VAL A 72 12.17 -1.10 5.62
C VAL A 72 13.04 -2.24 6.15
N GLU A 73 14.31 -1.97 6.44
CA GLU A 73 15.27 -2.97 6.92
C GLU A 73 14.97 -3.43 8.36
N GLN A 74 14.50 -2.52 9.22
CA GLN A 74 14.33 -2.77 10.64
C GLN A 74 12.88 -3.14 11.01
N CYS A 75 11.91 -2.94 10.11
CA CYS A 75 10.52 -3.29 10.34
C CYS A 75 9.96 -4.15 9.18
N PRO A 76 9.97 -5.51 9.34
CA PRO A 76 9.47 -6.42 8.32
C PRO A 76 8.03 -6.14 7.89
N ILE A 77 7.17 -5.73 8.83
CA ILE A 77 5.77 -5.39 8.55
C ILE A 77 5.67 -4.27 7.50
N ILE A 78 6.47 -3.20 7.64
CA ILE A 78 6.45 -2.08 6.68
C ILE A 78 6.99 -2.52 5.33
N ARG A 79 7.99 -3.40 5.31
CA ARG A 79 8.52 -3.99 4.07
C ARG A 79 7.43 -4.78 3.33
N GLU A 80 6.69 -5.62 4.04
CA GLU A 80 5.58 -6.41 3.49
C GLU A 80 4.46 -5.51 2.95
N ILE A 81 4.05 -4.49 3.71
CA ILE A 81 3.03 -3.53 3.28
C ILE A 81 3.51 -2.75 2.06
N LEU A 82 4.79 -2.37 2.02
CA LEU A 82 5.38 -1.68 0.86
C LEU A 82 5.36 -2.57 -0.38
N LEU A 83 5.79 -3.82 -0.27
CA LEU A 83 5.77 -4.77 -1.39
C LEU A 83 4.36 -5.05 -1.88
N SER A 84 3.37 -5.15 -0.98
CA SER A 84 1.97 -5.42 -1.37
C SER A 84 1.33 -4.26 -2.13
N THR A 85 1.89 -3.06 -2.09
CA THR A 85 1.41 -1.94 -2.92
C THR A 85 1.74 -2.10 -4.41
N GLY A 86 2.57 -3.07 -4.78
CA GLY A 86 2.88 -3.42 -6.17
C GLY A 86 3.27 -2.21 -7.00
N ASP A 87 2.59 -2.02 -8.12
CA ASP A 87 2.79 -0.90 -9.05
C ASP A 87 1.85 0.29 -8.83
N ALA A 88 1.18 0.35 -7.67
CA ALA A 88 0.39 1.51 -7.29
C ALA A 88 1.29 2.73 -7.04
N VAL A 89 0.80 3.89 -7.48
CA VAL A 89 1.43 5.18 -7.22
C VAL A 89 1.14 5.58 -5.78
N LEU A 90 2.21 5.77 -4.99
CA LEU A 90 2.10 6.20 -3.61
C LEU A 90 2.11 7.72 -3.56
N ILE A 91 1.09 8.33 -2.94
CA ILE A 91 0.88 9.78 -2.90
C ILE A 91 0.78 10.25 -1.45
N ASP A 92 1.77 11.04 -1.03
CA ASP A 92 1.73 11.74 0.26
C ASP A 92 0.92 13.04 0.14
N ARG A 93 -0.26 13.09 0.80
CA ARG A 93 -1.13 14.30 0.78
C ARG A 93 -0.73 15.36 1.81
N THR A 94 0.27 15.14 2.67
CA THR A 94 0.69 16.12 3.68
C THR A 94 1.62 17.20 3.12
N SER A 95 2.38 16.85 2.09
CA SER A 95 3.30 17.76 1.41
C SER A 95 2.51 18.75 0.54
N ASN A 96 2.98 20.00 0.44
CA ASN A 96 2.34 21.11 -0.30
C ASN A 96 2.34 20.91 -1.84
N GLY A 97 1.88 19.74 -2.32
CA GLY A 97 1.79 19.37 -3.73
C GLY A 97 3.01 18.68 -4.31
N GLN A 98 4.08 18.45 -3.53
CA GLN A 98 5.29 17.78 -4.01
C GLN A 98 5.39 16.37 -3.43
N ASN A 99 4.99 15.37 -4.22
CA ASN A 99 5.00 13.95 -3.84
C ASN A 99 6.44 13.35 -3.81
N SER A 100 7.38 14.01 -3.12
CA SER A 100 8.76 13.54 -2.97
C SER A 100 8.82 12.30 -2.09
N LEU A 101 8.07 12.28 -0.99
CA LEU A 101 8.04 11.13 -0.08
C LEU A 101 7.48 9.88 -0.75
N GLY A 102 6.37 9.99 -1.49
CA GLY A 102 5.82 8.89 -2.25
C GLY A 102 6.79 8.36 -3.30
N LYS A 103 7.51 9.25 -4.02
CA LYS A 103 8.56 8.85 -4.96
C LYS A 103 9.68 8.06 -4.30
N SER A 104 10.20 8.53 -3.16
CA SER A 104 11.24 7.80 -2.43
C SER A 104 10.78 6.41 -1.98
N TRP A 105 9.53 6.27 -1.53
CA TRP A 105 8.97 4.95 -1.21
C TRP A 105 8.89 4.02 -2.43
N MET A 106 8.44 4.54 -3.58
CA MET A 106 8.36 3.77 -4.82
C MET A 106 9.75 3.35 -5.31
N GLU A 107 10.74 4.24 -5.27
CA GLU A 107 12.13 3.92 -5.62
C GLU A 107 12.72 2.84 -4.72
N ILE A 108 12.49 2.93 -3.40
CA ILE A 108 12.95 1.91 -2.45
C ILE A 108 12.26 0.58 -2.73
N ARG A 109 10.93 0.59 -2.92
CA ARG A 109 10.13 -0.59 -3.24
C ARG A 109 10.66 -1.30 -4.48
N GLU A 110 10.91 -0.55 -5.56
CA GLU A 110 11.41 -1.09 -6.84
C GLU A 110 12.83 -1.66 -6.74
N SER A 111 13.61 -1.26 -5.72
CA SER A 111 14.96 -1.78 -5.47
C SER A 111 15.02 -3.08 -4.65
N LEU A 112 13.90 -3.53 -4.08
CA LEU A 112 13.83 -4.76 -3.29
C LEU A 112 13.79 -6.00 -4.20
N GLU A 113 14.47 -7.07 -3.82
CA GLU A 113 14.57 -8.30 -4.64
C GLU A 113 13.22 -9.01 -4.83
N GLU A 114 12.34 -8.96 -3.82
CA GLU A 114 11.02 -9.58 -3.81
C GLU A 114 9.95 -8.72 -4.50
N TYR A 115 10.32 -7.58 -5.07
CA TYR A 115 9.38 -6.68 -5.69
C TYR A 115 8.68 -7.30 -6.90
N GLN A 116 7.35 -7.25 -6.88
CA GLN A 116 6.51 -7.59 -8.01
C GLN A 116 5.57 -6.43 -8.35
N PRO A 117 5.45 -6.01 -9.62
CA PRO A 117 4.57 -4.92 -10.04
C PRO A 117 3.10 -5.39 -10.16
N HIS A 118 2.60 -6.04 -9.11
CA HIS A 118 1.26 -6.60 -9.04
C HIS A 118 0.42 -5.92 -7.97
N PHE A 119 -0.42 -4.98 -8.37
CA PHE A 119 -1.48 -4.43 -7.54
C PHE A 119 -2.85 -4.54 -8.21
N TYR A 120 -3.86 -5.00 -7.47
CA TYR A 120 -5.25 -5.08 -7.94
C TYR A 120 -6.17 -4.25 -7.06
N LEU A 121 -7.11 -3.55 -7.71
CA LEU A 121 -8.19 -2.87 -7.02
C LEU A 121 -9.30 -3.86 -6.68
N PRO A 122 -10.13 -3.59 -5.67
CA PRO A 122 -11.26 -4.45 -5.39
C PRO A 122 -12.28 -4.45 -6.54
N PRO A 123 -12.99 -5.57 -6.78
CA PRO A 123 -14.01 -5.69 -7.82
C PRO A 123 -15.05 -4.57 -7.80
N TRP A 124 -15.52 -4.16 -6.62
CA TRP A 124 -16.51 -3.09 -6.46
C TRP A 124 -15.97 -1.68 -6.75
N ILE A 125 -14.65 -1.48 -6.75
CA ILE A 125 -14.03 -0.24 -7.21
C ILE A 125 -13.92 -0.25 -8.73
N VAL A 126 -13.49 -1.37 -9.30
CA VAL A 126 -13.23 -1.47 -10.74
C VAL A 126 -14.52 -1.56 -11.55
N PHE A 127 -15.51 -2.28 -11.04
CA PHE A 127 -16.79 -2.54 -11.69
C PHE A 127 -17.95 -2.18 -10.74
N PRO A 128 -18.16 -0.89 -10.44
CA PRO A 128 -19.15 -0.45 -9.46
C PRO A 128 -20.60 -0.75 -9.87
N GLU A 129 -20.84 -0.97 -11.17
CA GLU A 129 -22.17 -1.29 -11.71
C GLU A 129 -22.49 -2.79 -11.62
N GLU A 130 -21.49 -3.64 -11.40
CA GLU A 130 -21.65 -5.08 -11.39
C GLU A 130 -21.99 -5.60 -9.99
N HIS A 131 -23.16 -6.22 -9.87
CA HIS A 131 -23.58 -6.87 -8.63
C HIS A 131 -22.68 -8.08 -8.31
N PRO A 132 -22.36 -8.39 -7.04
CA PRO A 132 -21.50 -9.53 -6.69
C PRO A 132 -21.99 -10.90 -7.20
N TYR A 133 -23.31 -11.09 -7.36
CA TYR A 133 -23.92 -12.29 -7.96
C TYR A 133 -24.12 -12.22 -9.48
N SER A 134 -23.62 -11.17 -10.15
CA SER A 134 -23.70 -11.03 -11.60
C SER A 134 -23.02 -12.21 -12.31
N LEU A 135 -23.61 -12.65 -13.44
CA LEU A 135 -22.98 -13.64 -14.31
C LEU A 135 -21.64 -13.14 -14.87
N PHE A 136 -21.42 -11.82 -14.89
CA PHE A 136 -20.16 -11.20 -15.29
C PHE A 136 -18.93 -11.81 -14.59
N TRP A 137 -19.05 -12.18 -13.31
CA TRP A 137 -17.96 -12.79 -12.54
C TRP A 137 -17.69 -14.26 -12.86
N ARG A 138 -18.56 -14.89 -13.64
CA ARG A 138 -18.52 -16.31 -14.00
C ARG A 138 -18.26 -16.55 -15.48
N MET A 139 -18.10 -15.48 -16.26
CA MET A 139 -17.75 -15.59 -17.67
C MET A 139 -17.03 -14.35 -18.20
N GLY A 140 -16.05 -14.57 -19.07
CA GLY A 140 -15.40 -13.50 -19.82
C GLY A 140 -14.44 -12.68 -18.97
N PHE A 141 -14.48 -11.35 -19.10
CA PHE A 141 -13.48 -10.49 -18.47
C PHE A 141 -13.62 -10.40 -16.95
N GLY A 142 -14.85 -10.41 -16.41
CA GLY A 142 -15.06 -10.39 -14.96
C GLY A 142 -14.50 -11.63 -14.28
N GLU A 143 -14.72 -12.81 -14.87
CA GLU A 143 -14.12 -14.08 -14.43
C GLU A 143 -12.59 -14.03 -14.46
N ASP A 144 -11.99 -13.61 -15.57
CA ASP A 144 -10.54 -13.47 -15.70
C ASP A 144 -9.95 -12.50 -14.66
N TYR A 145 -10.66 -11.40 -14.37
CA TYR A 145 -10.27 -10.46 -13.33
C TYR A 145 -10.24 -11.12 -11.94
N VAL A 146 -11.36 -11.74 -11.54
CA VAL A 146 -11.47 -12.31 -10.18
C VAL A 146 -10.57 -13.53 -9.98
N MET A 147 -10.31 -14.30 -11.04
CA MET A 147 -9.35 -15.41 -11.01
C MET A 147 -7.92 -14.98 -10.67
N HIS A 148 -7.52 -13.74 -11.00
CA HIS A 148 -6.21 -13.21 -10.64
C HIS A 148 -6.26 -12.40 -9.34
N TYR A 149 -7.37 -11.72 -9.10
CA TYR A 149 -7.56 -10.90 -7.90
C TYR A 149 -7.57 -11.72 -6.61
N TRP A 150 -8.38 -12.79 -6.53
CA TRP A 150 -8.53 -13.54 -5.28
C TRP A 150 -7.23 -14.22 -4.82
N PRO A 151 -6.49 -14.95 -5.69
CA PRO A 151 -5.23 -15.55 -5.27
C PRO A 151 -4.18 -14.51 -4.86
N TRP A 152 -4.10 -13.39 -5.58
CA TRP A 152 -3.22 -12.28 -5.20
C TRP A 152 -3.54 -11.73 -3.82
N LEU A 153 -4.84 -11.59 -3.51
CA LEU A 153 -5.32 -11.05 -2.25
C LEU A 153 -5.15 -12.06 -1.08
N GLU A 154 -5.20 -13.36 -1.36
CA GLU A 154 -4.94 -14.45 -0.41
C GLU A 154 -3.45 -14.65 -0.10
N GLU A 155 -2.56 -14.35 -1.05
CA GLU A 155 -1.11 -14.44 -0.88
C GLU A 155 -0.53 -13.31 -0.01
N MET A 156 -1.27 -12.20 0.15
CA MET A 156 -0.85 -11.07 0.98
C MET A 156 -0.68 -11.45 2.46
N SER A 157 0.30 -10.86 3.12
CA SER A 157 0.44 -11.02 4.58
C SER A 157 -0.73 -10.38 5.33
N GLU A 158 -0.97 -10.85 6.56
CA GLU A 158 -2.10 -10.41 7.38
C GLU A 158 -2.08 -8.88 7.60
N ASP A 159 -0.90 -8.30 7.84
CA ASP A 159 -0.77 -6.85 8.08
C ASP A 159 -0.97 -6.04 6.80
N SER A 160 -0.43 -6.50 5.67
CA SER A 160 -0.70 -5.91 4.35
C SER A 160 -2.19 -5.98 3.99
N ARG A 161 -2.85 -7.09 4.33
CA ARG A 161 -4.29 -7.29 4.09
C ARG A 161 -5.14 -6.36 4.95
N LYS A 162 -4.79 -6.16 6.23
CA LYS A 162 -5.44 -5.18 7.12
C LYS A 162 -5.39 -3.76 6.54
N GLU A 163 -4.23 -3.32 6.04
CA GLU A 163 -4.09 -2.00 5.43
C GLU A 163 -4.93 -1.88 4.15
N TYR A 164 -4.93 -2.92 3.32
CA TYR A 164 -5.71 -2.96 2.08
C TYR A 164 -7.22 -2.91 2.34
N ASP A 165 -7.75 -3.77 3.21
CA ASP A 165 -9.17 -3.84 3.53
C ASP A 165 -9.66 -2.56 4.23
N ALA A 166 -8.81 -1.97 5.08
CA ALA A 166 -9.13 -0.69 5.72
C ALA A 166 -9.14 0.48 4.73
N TYR A 167 -8.28 0.46 3.70
CA TYR A 167 -8.26 1.47 2.64
C TYR A 167 -9.43 1.29 1.65
N PHE A 168 -9.81 0.04 1.37
CA PHE A 168 -10.89 -0.32 0.47
C PHE A 168 -12.03 -1.04 1.20
N PRO A 169 -12.89 -0.31 1.93
CA PRO A 169 -13.95 -0.93 2.70
C PRO A 169 -14.93 -1.68 1.79
N VAL A 170 -15.32 -2.88 2.22
CA VAL A 170 -16.27 -3.74 1.51
C VAL A 170 -17.68 -3.15 1.61
N PRO A 171 -18.34 -2.82 0.49
CA PRO A 171 -19.74 -2.37 0.48
C PRO A 171 -20.66 -3.42 1.06
N LYS A 172 -21.83 -3.01 1.58
CA LYS A 172 -22.80 -3.92 2.18
C LYS A 172 -23.26 -5.01 1.22
N GLU A 173 -23.41 -4.67 -0.05
CA GLU A 173 -23.83 -5.57 -1.11
C GLU A 173 -22.80 -6.68 -1.37
N TRP A 174 -21.54 -6.43 -1.03
CA TRP A 174 -20.41 -7.35 -1.15
C TRP A 174 -20.06 -8.06 0.16
N GLN A 175 -20.81 -7.80 1.24
CA GLN A 175 -20.70 -8.54 2.49
C GLN A 175 -21.59 -9.78 2.39
N PHE A 176 -20.95 -10.93 2.17
CA PHE A 176 -21.64 -12.21 2.18
C PHE A 176 -21.79 -12.65 3.64
N GLU A 177 -23.02 -12.91 4.08
CA GLU A 177 -23.25 -13.57 5.36
C GLU A 177 -22.73 -15.01 5.24
N ASP A 178 -21.84 -15.40 6.15
CA ASP A 178 -21.45 -16.80 6.30
C ASP A 178 -22.67 -17.56 6.83
N LEU A 179 -23.45 -18.12 5.91
CA LEU A 179 -24.65 -18.92 6.21
C LEU A 179 -24.33 -20.21 6.98
N ASP A 180 -23.07 -20.45 7.30
CA ASP A 180 -22.58 -21.60 8.05
C ASP A 180 -22.60 -21.38 9.59
N GLU A 181 -22.91 -20.17 10.09
CA GLU A 181 -23.01 -19.89 11.54
C GLU A 181 -24.42 -20.08 12.16
N GLU A 182 -25.45 -20.45 11.39
CA GLU A 182 -26.82 -20.67 11.90
C GLU A 182 -27.21 -22.16 12.14
N GLU A 183 -26.26 -23.09 12.16
CA GLU A 183 -26.51 -24.50 12.52
C GLU A 183 -25.58 -25.02 13.64
N GLU A 184 -25.69 -24.49 14.87
CA GLU A 184 -25.34 -25.20 16.12
C GLU A 184 -26.39 -25.03 17.23
#